data_AF-K2FRX2-F1
#
_entry.id   AF-K2FRX2-F1
#
_cell.length_a   1.000
_cell.length_b   1.000
_cell.length_c   1.000
_cell.angle_alpha   90.00
_cell.angle_beta   90.00
_cell.angle_gamma   90.00
#
_symmetry.space_group_name_H-M   'P 1'
#
loop_
_entity.id
_entity.type
_entity.pdbx_description
1 polymer ?
#
loop_
_entity_poly.entity_id
_entity_poly.type
_entity_poly.pdbx_seq_one_letter_code
_entity_poly.pdbx_strand_id
1 'polypeptide(L)'
;MKKNYVSRTILFALNVIIIVSVFIYENYFCFSGKYENKCFLSEYRDAFIEPLFYFVSSALAVSIILFFVRDVVFNKWIKLAMGMSFIMWYFILSTPVSVHSFNPIAIERELVSIWMSALFLIISIILIIIWQIKENKNR
;
A
#
# COMPACT_ATOMS: atom_id res chain seq x y z
N MET A 1 -15.61 20.08 10.56
CA MET A 1 -15.25 18.91 11.39
C MET A 1 -15.84 17.59 10.90
N LYS A 2 -17.16 17.43 10.69
CA LYS A 2 -17.75 16.11 10.32
C LYS A 2 -17.23 15.48 9.00
N LYS A 3 -16.95 16.28 7.96
CA LYS A 3 -16.59 15.77 6.62
C LYS A 3 -15.26 14.98 6.62
N ASN A 4 -14.24 15.46 7.33
CA ASN A 4 -12.91 14.85 7.30
C ASN A 4 -12.84 13.58 8.16
N TYR A 5 -13.63 13.48 9.24
CA TYR A 5 -13.71 12.27 10.05
C TYR A 5 -14.33 11.11 9.24
N VAL A 6 -15.42 11.38 8.51
CA VAL A 6 -16.04 10.39 7.61
C VAL A 6 -15.05 9.92 6.55
N SER A 7 -14.28 10.83 5.94
CA SER A 7 -13.24 10.45 4.96
C SER A 7 -12.15 9.54 5.56
N ARG A 8 -11.74 9.78 6.81
CA ARG A 8 -10.75 8.91 7.51
C ARG A 8 -11.33 7.52 7.76
N THR A 9 -12.58 7.45 8.22
CA THR A 9 -13.28 6.18 8.45
C THR A 9 -13.49 5.39 7.17
N ILE A 10 -13.88 6.05 6.07
CA ILE A 10 -14.01 5.41 4.76
C ILE A 10 -12.66 4.87 4.30
N LEU A 11 -11.59 5.64 4.42
CA LEU A 11 -10.24 5.22 4.01
C LEU A 11 -9.76 4.00 4.84
N PHE A 12 -9.97 4.02 6.15
CA PHE A 12 -9.66 2.89 7.02
C PHE A 12 -10.47 1.64 6.63
N ALA A 13 -11.79 1.78 6.50
CA ALA A 13 -12.67 0.67 6.13
C ALA A 13 -12.31 0.08 4.75
N LEU A 14 -11.99 0.93 3.78
CA LEU A 14 -11.59 0.50 2.44
C LEU A 14 -10.29 -0.31 2.48
N ASN A 15 -9.28 0.13 3.25
CA ASN A 15 -8.05 -0.64 3.43
C ASN A 15 -8.31 -2.01 4.09
N VAL A 16 -9.17 -2.05 5.11
CA VAL A 16 -9.55 -3.32 5.78
C VAL A 16 -10.26 -4.26 4.80
N ILE A 17 -11.24 -3.76 4.03
CA ILE A 17 -11.98 -4.54 3.04
C ILE A 17 -11.02 -5.17 2.03
N ILE A 18 -10.07 -4.38 1.53
CA ILE A 18 -9.08 -4.88 0.58
C ILE A 18 -8.22 -5.99 1.20
N ILE A 19 -7.65 -5.77 2.39
CA ILE A 19 -6.82 -6.79 3.06
C ILE A 19 -7.60 -8.09 3.28
N VAL A 20 -8.85 -7.98 3.76
CA VAL A 20 -9.72 -9.15 3.96
C VAL A 20 -10.00 -9.84 2.62
N SER A 21 -10.23 -9.10 1.54
CA SER A 21 -10.45 -9.69 0.21
C SER A 21 -9.22 -10.45 -0.31
N VAL A 22 -8.01 -9.94 -0.09
CA VAL A 22 -6.76 -10.64 -0.43
C VAL A 22 -6.63 -11.91 0.42
N PHE A 23 -6.93 -11.84 1.71
CA PHE A 23 -6.86 -13.00 2.59
C PHE A 23 -7.87 -14.10 2.20
N ILE A 24 -9.07 -13.71 1.78
CA ILE A 24 -10.07 -14.65 1.23
C ILE A 24 -9.55 -15.25 -0.08
N TYR A 25 -8.93 -14.45 -0.95
CA TYR A 25 -8.36 -14.92 -2.20
C TYR A 25 -7.28 -16.00 -1.98
N GLU A 26 -6.31 -15.74 -1.11
CA GLU A 26 -5.23 -16.68 -0.79
C GLU A 26 -5.74 -17.99 -0.17
N ASN A 27 -6.77 -17.94 0.69
CA ASN A 27 -7.25 -19.14 1.38
C ASN A 27 -8.28 -19.96 0.60
N TYR A 28 -9.10 -19.33 -0.24
CA TYR A 28 -10.23 -19.99 -0.92
C TYR A 28 -10.02 -20.16 -2.43
N PHE A 29 -9.23 -19.30 -3.08
CA PHE A 29 -9.06 -19.31 -4.55
C PHE A 29 -7.69 -19.77 -5.02
N CYS A 30 -6.67 -19.67 -4.16
CA CYS A 30 -5.47 -20.49 -4.30
C CYS A 30 -5.75 -21.83 -3.63
N PHE A 31 -6.10 -22.86 -4.42
CA PHE A 31 -6.25 -24.21 -3.90
C PHE A 31 -4.92 -24.64 -3.27
N SER A 32 -4.86 -24.64 -1.94
CA SER A 32 -3.78 -25.25 -1.17
C SER A 32 -3.86 -26.78 -1.27
N GLY A 33 -3.78 -27.30 -2.49
CA GLY A 33 -3.42 -28.68 -2.74
C GLY A 33 -1.91 -28.75 -2.68
N LYS A 34 -1.36 -29.48 -1.70
CA LYS A 34 0.07 -29.67 -1.38
C LYS A 34 1.03 -29.98 -2.56
N TYR A 35 0.57 -30.06 -3.80
CA TYR A 35 1.35 -30.50 -4.96
C TYR A 35 1.11 -29.73 -6.28
N GLU A 36 0.18 -28.76 -6.35
CA GLU A 36 0.04 -27.93 -7.56
C GLU A 36 -0.19 -26.45 -7.19
N ASN A 37 0.83 -25.60 -7.37
CA ASN A 37 0.76 -24.14 -7.26
C ASN A 37 -0.07 -23.53 -8.40
N LYS A 38 -1.31 -23.95 -8.59
CA LYS A 38 -2.23 -23.39 -9.59
C LYS A 38 -3.28 -22.55 -8.87
N CYS A 39 -2.94 -21.29 -8.62
CA CYS A 39 -3.96 -20.30 -8.29
C CYS A 39 -4.77 -20.00 -9.55
N PHE A 40 -6.09 -19.86 -9.39
CA PHE A 40 -6.90 -19.21 -10.43
C PHE A 40 -6.28 -17.82 -10.69
N LEU A 41 -5.93 -17.47 -11.93
CA LEU A 41 -5.33 -16.18 -12.30
C LEU A 41 -3.96 -15.85 -11.63
N SER A 42 -3.00 -16.77 -11.65
CA SER A 42 -1.64 -16.52 -11.11
C SER A 42 -0.94 -15.27 -11.67
N GLU A 43 -1.05 -15.02 -12.98
CA GLU A 43 -0.45 -13.82 -13.59
C GLU A 43 -1.05 -12.51 -13.07
N TYR A 44 -2.35 -12.49 -12.77
CA TYR A 44 -3.03 -11.33 -12.21
C TYR A 44 -2.66 -11.11 -10.74
N ARG A 45 -2.48 -12.21 -9.99
CA ARG A 45 -2.04 -12.18 -8.59
C ARG A 45 -0.68 -11.50 -8.46
N ASP A 46 0.29 -11.97 -9.21
CA ASP A 46 1.68 -11.49 -9.14
C ASP A 46 1.84 -10.07 -9.73
N ALA A 47 0.97 -9.69 -10.68
CA ALA A 47 1.00 -8.35 -11.27
C ALA A 47 0.28 -7.28 -10.43
N PHE A 48 -0.80 -7.64 -9.72
CA PHE A 48 -1.68 -6.65 -9.10
C PHE A 48 -2.00 -6.92 -7.64
N ILE A 49 -2.34 -8.16 -7.26
CA ILE A 49 -2.83 -8.45 -5.90
C ILE A 49 -1.71 -8.29 -4.87
N GLU A 50 -0.56 -8.88 -5.14
CA GLU A 50 0.58 -8.88 -4.23
C GLU A 50 1.15 -7.46 -4.03
N PRO A 51 1.40 -6.66 -5.08
CA PRO A 51 1.87 -5.29 -4.88
C PRO A 51 0.86 -4.38 -4.16
N LEU A 52 -0.43 -4.60 -4.42
CA LEU A 52 -1.51 -3.86 -3.79
C LEU A 52 -1.66 -4.23 -2.31
N PHE A 53 -1.42 -5.48 -1.94
CA PHE A 53 -1.42 -5.93 -0.55
C PHE A 53 -0.38 -5.19 0.30
N TYR A 54 0.87 -5.09 -0.15
CA TYR A 54 1.91 -4.36 0.59
C TYR A 54 1.58 -2.87 0.71
N PHE A 55 1.12 -2.26 -0.38
CA PHE A 55 0.71 -0.85 -0.37
C PHE A 55 -0.43 -0.61 0.62
N VAL A 56 -1.50 -1.40 0.58
CA VAL A 56 -2.66 -1.23 1.45
C VAL A 56 -2.31 -1.52 2.91
N SER A 57 -1.42 -2.48 3.17
CA SER A 57 -0.92 -2.74 4.53
C SER A 57 -0.18 -1.53 5.10
N SER A 58 0.69 -0.90 4.31
CA SER A 58 1.37 0.34 4.72
C SER A 58 0.40 1.52 4.88
N ALA A 59 -0.58 1.65 3.99
CA ALA A 59 -1.61 2.68 4.06
C ALA A 59 -2.53 2.49 5.28
N LEU A 60 -2.85 1.25 5.66
CA LEU A 60 -3.60 0.92 6.88
C LEU A 60 -2.83 1.41 8.12
N ALA A 61 -1.54 1.10 8.22
CA ALA A 61 -0.71 1.53 9.35
C ALA A 61 -0.71 3.07 9.49
N VAL A 62 -0.55 3.78 8.38
CA VAL A 62 -0.61 5.25 8.37
C VAL A 62 -2.01 5.77 8.70
N SER A 63 -3.06 5.09 8.24
CA SER A 63 -4.45 5.51 8.48
C SER A 63 -4.82 5.56 9.96
N ILE A 64 -4.25 4.67 10.79
CA ILE A 64 -4.41 4.70 12.25
C ILE A 64 -3.87 6.01 12.83
N ILE A 65 -2.67 6.42 12.40
CA ILE A 65 -2.03 7.67 12.85
C ILE A 65 -2.87 8.88 12.40
N LEU A 66 -3.41 8.85 11.18
CA LEU A 66 -4.19 9.95 10.62
C LEU A 66 -5.47 10.28 11.40
N PHE A 67 -6.00 9.36 12.21
CA PHE A 67 -7.14 9.67 13.09
C PHE A 67 -6.82 10.75 14.11
N PHE A 68 -5.59 10.82 14.60
CA PHE A 68 -5.16 11.76 15.65
C PHE A 68 -4.62 13.08 15.10
N VAL A 69 -4.53 13.21 13.78
CA VAL A 69 -3.87 14.30 13.09
C VAL A 69 -4.86 15.41 12.72
N ARG A 70 -4.39 16.66 12.62
CA ARG A 70 -5.20 17.82 12.20
C ARG A 70 -5.69 17.68 10.76
N ASP A 71 -6.88 18.21 10.46
CA ASP A 71 -7.51 18.15 9.13
C ASP A 71 -6.64 18.70 7.99
N VAL A 72 -5.88 19.76 8.26
CA VAL A 72 -4.95 20.35 7.29
C VAL A 72 -3.85 19.36 6.89
N VAL A 73 -3.34 18.60 7.86
CA VAL A 73 -2.27 17.61 7.64
C VAL A 73 -2.83 16.37 6.94
N PHE A 74 -4.05 15.94 7.29
CA PHE A 74 -4.75 14.88 6.59
C PHE A 74 -4.93 15.18 5.10
N ASN A 75 -5.40 16.38 4.75
CA ASN A 75 -5.58 16.78 3.35
C ASN A 75 -4.25 16.86 2.58
N LYS A 76 -3.16 17.31 3.23
CA LYS A 76 -1.81 17.30 2.63
C LYS A 76 -1.34 15.87 2.40
N TRP A 77 -1.60 14.98 3.35
CA TRP A 77 -1.23 13.57 3.24
C TRP A 77 -2.00 12.85 2.12
N ILE A 78 -3.30 13.11 1.92
CA ILE A 78 -4.05 12.52 0.78
C ILE A 78 -3.39 12.86 -0.56
N LYS A 79 -2.98 14.12 -0.74
CA LYS A 79 -2.30 14.55 -1.98
C LYS A 79 -0.97 13.83 -2.18
N LEU A 80 -0.20 13.67 -1.11
CA LEU A 80 1.03 12.89 -1.11
C LEU A 80 0.75 11.42 -1.46
N ALA A 81 -0.24 10.80 -0.83
CA ALA A 81 -0.61 9.40 -1.05
C ALA A 81 -1.01 9.16 -2.51
N MET A 82 -1.79 10.06 -3.10
CA MET A 82 -2.18 9.98 -4.52
C MET A 82 -0.95 10.08 -5.45
N GLY A 83 -0.04 11.02 -5.21
CA GLY A 83 1.19 11.15 -6.00
C GLY A 83 2.12 9.94 -5.86
N MET A 84 2.33 9.47 -4.63
CA MET A 84 3.17 8.29 -4.35
C MET A 84 2.57 7.01 -4.93
N SER A 85 1.23 6.86 -4.93
CA SER A 85 0.56 5.71 -5.55
C SER A 85 0.88 5.62 -7.04
N PHE A 86 0.88 6.76 -7.75
CA PHE A 86 1.23 6.80 -9.17
C PHE A 86 2.69 6.41 -9.43
N ILE A 87 3.61 6.92 -8.60
CA ILE A 87 5.03 6.57 -8.67
C ILE A 87 5.22 5.07 -8.44
N MET A 88 4.59 4.51 -7.40
CA MET A 88 4.67 3.07 -7.11
C MET A 88 4.17 2.23 -8.27
N TRP A 89 3.03 2.59 -8.84
CA TRP A 89 2.46 1.87 -9.98
C TRP A 89 3.40 1.85 -11.18
N TYR A 90 4.04 2.98 -11.46
CA TYR A 90 5.04 3.08 -12.51
C TYR A 90 6.22 2.13 -12.29
N PHE A 91 6.78 2.09 -11.07
CA PHE A 91 7.88 1.18 -10.75
C PHE A 91 7.47 -0.30 -10.82
N ILE A 92 6.31 -0.66 -10.30
CA ILE A 92 5.78 -2.04 -10.33
C ILE A 92 5.60 -2.51 -11.78
N LEU A 93 4.97 -1.70 -12.63
CA LEU A 93 4.74 -2.03 -14.04
C LEU A 93 6.06 -2.13 -14.85
N SER A 94 7.05 -1.31 -14.49
CA SER A 94 8.38 -1.33 -15.15
C SER A 94 9.24 -2.53 -14.78
N THR A 95 8.91 -3.23 -13.69
CA THR A 95 9.66 -4.40 -13.21
C THR A 95 9.15 -5.66 -13.92
N PRO A 96 10.00 -6.62 -14.37
CA PRO A 96 9.54 -7.85 -15.02
C PRO A 96 8.86 -8.84 -14.05
N VAL A 97 7.88 -9.63 -14.53
CA VAL A 97 7.04 -10.54 -13.71
C VAL A 97 7.79 -11.79 -13.23
N SER A 98 8.81 -12.23 -13.95
CA SER A 98 9.50 -13.48 -13.67
C SER A 98 10.89 -13.48 -14.31
N VAL A 99 11.91 -13.75 -13.50
CA VAL A 99 13.29 -13.90 -13.98
C VAL A 99 13.57 -15.40 -14.14
N HIS A 100 13.05 -16.01 -15.21
CA HIS A 100 13.62 -17.28 -15.65
C HIS A 100 14.85 -16.99 -16.51
N SER A 101 16.01 -17.25 -15.92
CA SER A 101 17.34 -17.35 -16.54
C SER A 101 18.31 -16.16 -16.33
N PHE A 102 19.47 -16.51 -15.74
CA PHE A 102 20.79 -15.92 -15.90
C PHE A 102 21.15 -14.53 -15.32
N ASN A 103 20.35 -13.90 -14.47
CA ASN A 103 20.80 -12.69 -13.77
C ASN A 103 20.48 -12.69 -12.26
N PRO A 104 21.46 -12.89 -11.37
CA PRO A 104 21.25 -12.91 -9.92
C PRO A 104 20.92 -11.53 -9.32
N ILE A 105 20.90 -10.48 -10.15
CA ILE A 105 20.62 -9.09 -9.75
C ILE A 105 19.21 -8.66 -10.20
N ALA A 106 18.45 -9.54 -10.86
CA ALA A 106 17.13 -9.17 -11.33
C ALA A 106 16.17 -9.01 -10.14
N ILE A 107 15.75 -7.76 -9.93
CA ILE A 107 14.90 -7.37 -8.80
C ILE A 107 13.49 -7.90 -9.06
N GLU A 108 13.01 -8.76 -8.17
CA GLU A 108 11.66 -9.31 -8.22
C GLU A 108 10.61 -8.22 -7.90
N ARG A 109 9.43 -8.30 -8.52
CA ARG A 109 8.32 -7.36 -8.31
C ARG A 109 7.89 -7.28 -6.84
N GLU A 110 7.90 -8.41 -6.16
CA GLU A 110 7.60 -8.50 -4.72
C GLU A 110 8.55 -7.60 -3.92
N LEU A 111 9.86 -7.74 -4.17
CA LEU A 111 10.90 -6.95 -3.51
C LEU A 111 10.71 -5.45 -3.79
N VAL A 112 10.45 -5.05 -5.04
CA VAL A 112 10.17 -3.65 -5.38
C VAL A 112 8.95 -3.13 -4.62
N SER A 113 7.87 -3.92 -4.55
CA SER A 113 6.65 -3.52 -3.84
C SER A 113 6.88 -3.37 -2.33
N ILE A 114 7.61 -4.31 -1.72
CA ILE A 114 7.99 -4.23 -0.31
C ILE A 114 8.78 -2.95 -0.05
N TRP A 115 9.82 -2.67 -0.84
CA TRP A 115 10.63 -1.46 -0.67
C TRP A 115 9.82 -0.18 -0.87
N MET A 116 8.97 -0.15 -1.89
CA MET A 116 8.14 1.02 -2.18
C MET A 116 7.09 1.27 -1.11
N SER A 117 6.46 0.22 -0.58
CA SER A 117 5.50 0.34 0.54
C SER A 117 6.19 0.77 1.84
N ALA A 118 7.38 0.25 2.12
CA ALA A 118 8.19 0.65 3.28
C ALA A 118 8.61 2.13 3.18
N LEU A 119 9.10 2.56 2.01
CA LEU A 119 9.44 3.96 1.74
C LEU A 119 8.21 4.86 1.90
N PHE A 120 7.06 4.44 1.39
CA PHE A 120 5.82 5.19 1.56
C PHE A 120 5.43 5.37 3.03
N LEU A 121 5.54 4.31 3.84
CA LEU A 121 5.28 4.35 5.26
C LEU A 121 6.22 5.33 5.97
N ILE A 122 7.53 5.21 5.72
CA ILE A 122 8.55 6.06 6.35
C ILE A 122 8.34 7.53 5.97
N ILE A 123 8.19 7.83 4.68
CA ILE A 123 7.97 9.19 4.18
C ILE A 123 6.67 9.76 4.75
N SER A 124 5.60 8.95 4.80
CA SER A 124 4.33 9.36 5.38
C SER A 124 4.47 9.76 6.85
N ILE A 125 5.12 8.95 7.67
CA ILE A 125 5.30 9.22 9.10
C ILE A 125 6.13 10.49 9.30
N ILE A 126 7.27 10.61 8.61
CA ILE A 126 8.16 11.78 8.71
C ILE A 126 7.39 13.06 8.35
N LEU A 127 6.67 13.07 7.23
CA LEU A 127 5.93 14.24 6.78
C LEU A 127 4.76 14.58 7.69
N ILE A 128 4.04 13.58 8.22
CA ILE A 128 2.98 13.80 9.22
C ILE A 128 3.55 14.51 10.45
N ILE A 129 4.70 14.06 10.96
CA ILE A 129 5.36 14.67 12.12
C ILE A 129 5.78 16.12 11.82
N ILE A 130 6.48 16.36 10.70
CA ILE A 130 6.94 17.69 10.30
C ILE A 130 5.76 18.65 10.14
N TRP A 131 4.70 18.22 9.46
CA TRP A 131 3.52 19.04 9.24
C TRP A 131 2.74 19.30 10.53
N GLN A 132 2.67 18.34 11.45
CA GLN A 132 2.08 18.56 12.77
C GLN A 132 2.85 19.62 13.57
N ILE A 133 4.19 19.55 13.62
CA ILE A 133 5.02 20.52 14.33
C ILE A 133 4.87 21.92 13.71
N LYS A 134 4.94 22.02 12.38
CA LYS A 134 4.81 23.30 11.65
C LYS A 134 3.45 23.96 11.89
N GLU A 135 2.38 23.18 11.86
CA GLU A 135 1.03 23.68 12.09
C GLU A 135 0.80 24.07 13.57
N ASN A 136 1.56 23.48 14.50
CA ASN A 136 1.49 23.85 15.91
C ASN A 136 2.22 25.18 16.19
N LYS A 137 3.29 25.48 15.46
CA LYS A 137 4.08 26.72 15.60
C LYS A 137 3.42 27.95 14.98
N ASN A 138 2.56 27.76 13.97
CA ASN A 138 1.85 28.84 13.28
C ASN A 138 0.55 29.28 13.99
N ARG A 139 0.38 28.90 15.26
CA ARG A 139 -0.78 29.20 16.09
C ARG A 139 -0.35 30.08 17.25
#